data_AF-A0A4U1JAP1-F1
#
_entry.id   AF-A0A4U1JAP1-F1
#
_cell.length_a   1.000
_cell.length_b   1.000
_cell.length_c   1.000
_cell.angle_alpha   90.00
_cell.angle_beta   90.00
_cell.angle_gamma   90.00
#
_symmetry.space_group_name_H-M   'P 1'
#
loop_
_entity.id
_entity.type
_entity.pdbx_description
1 polymer ?
#
loop_
_entity_poly.entity_id
_entity_poly.type
_entity_poly.pdbx_seq_one_letter_code
_entity_poly.pdbx_strand_id
1 'polypeptide(L)'
;MYLPMENECAALRARVAELEASLSVRSPVVINGHRREAVPSDPDAEARLLRAAIHNIADAIVICNRDGRTIHFNAAATQIFGERSSDVPSEELSTRYGLFLPDGVTLVPTNDLPSHRALRGENVDRIELFVRRESLPAGMYIECSARCIRDADGVICGAVVVCRDLGERRRYEVERERRLRAEEQRLAAEKERLRMARILKSLLEHLDIVVWATDEKGVFTFHDGRGAEAAGLARGALVGKDARDVYPDDLLIHRALAGVPQHDRNGAHGVAWEHWAIPVNDDGRPAGVIGMSLNITEAHQAKLELEAKLALIQRQQEVIFNLETPIIQVWDRVLTLPMVGVVDSRRAARVTDNVLAEVSRTQARFAILDLTGVDVVDTATAGHMLNIISAVRLLGAEGIITGIRPNVAQTMISLGLDLSRVRTLATLRDGLSFAIRELAGSSGAAHGAGSLPRPTRSPKAL
;
A
#
# COMPACT_ATOMS: atom_id res chain seq x y z
N MET A 1 12.50 1.74 -91.27
CA MET A 1 12.91 0.43 -91.79
C MET A 1 13.51 -0.33 -90.61
N TYR A 2 12.72 -1.26 -90.06
CA TYR A 2 12.97 -2.03 -88.84
C TYR A 2 14.14 -3.00 -89.04
N LEU A 3 15.29 -2.82 -88.36
CA LEU A 3 16.34 -3.84 -88.21
C LEU A 3 17.47 -3.59 -87.15
N PRO A 4 17.27 -2.95 -85.96
CA PRO A 4 18.33 -2.96 -84.92
C PRO A 4 18.18 -4.07 -83.86
N MET A 5 16.97 -4.58 -83.62
CA MET A 5 16.63 -5.36 -82.41
C MET A 5 17.11 -6.83 -82.44
N GLU A 6 17.33 -7.41 -83.63
CA GLU A 6 17.85 -8.79 -83.77
C GLU A 6 19.37 -8.88 -83.55
N ASN A 7 20.12 -7.83 -83.89
CA ASN A 7 21.58 -7.80 -83.75
C ASN A 7 22.03 -7.61 -82.29
N GLU A 8 21.29 -6.81 -81.50
CA GLU A 8 21.57 -6.65 -80.06
C GLU A 8 21.22 -7.90 -79.25
N CYS A 9 20.17 -8.64 -79.65
CA CYS A 9 19.76 -9.90 -79.02
C CYS A 9 20.72 -11.06 -79.35
N ALA A 10 21.32 -11.05 -80.54
CA ALA A 10 22.38 -11.98 -80.94
C ALA A 10 23.70 -11.69 -80.21
N ALA A 11 24.08 -10.41 -80.06
CA ALA A 11 25.27 -10.00 -79.32
C ALA A 11 25.19 -10.33 -77.82
N LEU A 12 24.01 -10.20 -77.19
CA LEU A 12 23.81 -10.56 -75.79
C LEU A 12 23.87 -12.08 -75.56
N ARG A 13 23.34 -12.89 -76.49
CA ARG A 13 23.46 -14.36 -76.48
C ARG A 13 24.91 -14.81 -76.68
N ALA A 14 25.66 -14.14 -77.56
CA ALA A 14 27.08 -14.39 -77.76
C ALA A 14 27.91 -14.02 -76.51
N ARG A 15 27.51 -12.99 -75.76
CA ARG A 15 28.22 -12.55 -74.54
C ARG A 15 27.95 -13.40 -73.31
N VAL A 16 26.75 -13.97 -73.19
CA VAL A 16 26.46 -15.04 -72.21
C VAL A 16 27.37 -16.25 -72.50
N ALA A 17 27.56 -16.60 -73.77
CA ALA A 17 28.50 -17.66 -74.20
C ALA A 17 29.98 -17.29 -73.97
N GLU A 18 30.36 -16.02 -74.06
CA GLU A 18 31.72 -15.54 -73.77
C GLU A 18 32.02 -15.44 -72.26
N LEU A 19 31.01 -15.11 -71.44
CA LEU A 19 31.11 -15.18 -69.97
C LEU A 19 31.17 -16.63 -69.48
N GLU A 20 30.48 -17.55 -70.17
CA GLU A 20 30.65 -19.01 -70.01
C GLU A 20 32.10 -19.44 -70.31
N ALA A 21 32.74 -18.88 -71.35
CA ALA A 21 34.13 -19.19 -71.72
C ALA A 21 35.20 -18.58 -70.79
N SER A 22 34.95 -17.40 -70.20
CA SER A 22 35.91 -16.70 -69.31
C SER A 22 36.06 -17.38 -67.93
N LEU A 23 35.05 -18.12 -67.48
CA LEU A 23 35.11 -18.98 -66.28
C LEU A 23 36.01 -20.22 -66.45
N SER A 24 36.56 -20.44 -67.64
CA SER A 24 37.44 -21.58 -67.98
C SER A 24 38.95 -21.32 -67.74
N VAL A 25 39.37 -20.13 -67.30
CA VAL A 25 40.79 -19.89 -66.97
C VAL A 25 41.10 -20.32 -65.52
N ARG A 26 41.37 -21.61 -65.32
CA ARG A 26 41.99 -22.11 -64.10
C ARG A 26 43.45 -21.63 -63.98
N SER A 27 43.79 -21.05 -62.83
CA SER A 27 45.16 -21.08 -62.32
C SER A 27 45.63 -22.54 -62.19
N PRO A 28 46.89 -22.89 -62.54
CA PRO A 28 47.35 -24.26 -62.49
C PRO A 28 47.61 -24.69 -61.03
N VAL A 29 46.81 -25.64 -60.54
CA VAL A 29 47.20 -26.50 -59.40
C VAL A 29 47.98 -27.67 -59.96
N VAL A 30 49.25 -27.79 -59.59
CA VAL A 30 50.14 -28.89 -59.98
C VAL A 30 49.88 -30.09 -59.07
N ILE A 31 49.34 -31.19 -59.61
CA ILE A 31 49.42 -32.54 -58.99
C ILE A 31 49.63 -33.61 -60.08
N ASN A 32 50.76 -34.31 -60.00
CA ASN A 32 51.12 -35.62 -60.57
C ASN A 32 50.80 -35.94 -62.05
N GLY A 33 51.72 -35.57 -62.94
CA GLY A 33 52.43 -36.54 -63.80
C GLY A 33 51.72 -37.23 -64.97
N HIS A 34 50.44 -37.01 -65.23
CA HIS A 34 49.76 -37.63 -66.38
C HIS A 34 49.12 -36.61 -67.31
N ARG A 35 49.64 -36.58 -68.53
CA ARG A 35 49.19 -35.77 -69.67
C ARG A 35 47.77 -36.22 -70.06
N ARG A 36 46.75 -35.42 -69.73
CA ARG A 36 45.41 -35.55 -70.31
C ARG A 36 45.33 -34.70 -71.56
N GLU A 37 44.96 -35.33 -72.68
CA GLU A 37 44.56 -34.64 -73.91
C GLU A 37 43.40 -33.69 -73.61
N ALA A 38 43.47 -32.48 -74.17
CA ALA A 38 42.39 -31.51 -74.12
C ALA A 38 41.18 -32.10 -74.84
N VAL A 39 40.14 -32.43 -74.08
CA VAL A 39 38.81 -32.71 -74.61
C VAL A 39 38.29 -31.39 -75.20
N PRO A 40 37.81 -31.34 -76.46
CA PRO A 40 37.18 -30.14 -76.99
C PRO A 40 35.97 -29.80 -76.12
N SER A 41 36.00 -28.64 -75.46
CA SER A 41 34.84 -28.11 -74.73
C SER A 41 33.79 -27.72 -75.76
N ASP A 42 32.79 -28.58 -75.95
CA ASP A 42 31.57 -28.25 -76.69
C ASP A 42 30.93 -27.01 -76.02
N PRO A 43 30.88 -25.85 -76.69
CA PRO A 43 30.28 -24.63 -76.13
C PRO A 43 28.83 -24.86 -75.69
N ASP A 44 28.12 -25.78 -76.37
CA ASP A 44 26.76 -26.12 -76.00
C ASP A 44 26.70 -26.96 -74.70
N ALA A 45 27.76 -27.70 -74.35
CA ALA A 45 27.82 -28.49 -73.12
C ALA A 45 28.04 -27.61 -71.87
N GLU A 46 28.90 -26.60 -71.97
CA GLU A 46 29.17 -25.64 -70.91
C GLU A 46 27.96 -24.73 -70.67
N ALA A 47 27.33 -24.26 -71.75
CA ALA A 47 26.08 -23.50 -71.69
C ALA A 47 24.91 -24.34 -71.13
N ARG A 48 24.84 -25.64 -71.44
CA ARG A 48 23.87 -26.57 -70.82
C ARG A 48 24.13 -26.73 -69.32
N LEU A 49 25.39 -26.82 -68.89
CA LEU A 49 25.77 -26.96 -67.48
C LEU A 49 25.46 -25.69 -66.66
N LEU A 50 25.75 -24.50 -67.19
CA LEU A 50 25.47 -23.23 -66.53
C LEU A 50 23.95 -23.00 -66.40
N ARG A 51 23.18 -23.31 -67.44
CA ARG A 51 21.70 -23.29 -67.38
C ARG A 51 21.17 -24.28 -66.35
N ALA A 52 21.71 -25.50 -66.30
CA ALA A 52 21.33 -26.50 -65.31
C ALA A 52 21.68 -26.06 -63.86
N ALA A 53 22.80 -25.37 -63.66
CA ALA A 53 23.17 -24.81 -62.37
C ALA A 53 22.20 -23.70 -61.93
N ILE A 54 21.88 -22.74 -62.79
CA ILE A 54 20.93 -21.65 -62.50
C ILE A 54 19.51 -22.18 -62.23
N HIS A 55 19.11 -23.26 -62.92
CA HIS A 55 17.81 -23.89 -62.72
C HIS A 55 17.67 -24.68 -61.40
N ASN A 56 18.77 -25.16 -60.81
CA ASN A 56 18.77 -25.93 -59.56
C ASN A 56 19.08 -25.11 -58.31
N ILE A 57 19.41 -23.82 -58.45
CA ILE A 57 19.61 -22.92 -57.30
C ILE A 57 18.25 -22.61 -56.65
N ALA A 58 18.19 -22.73 -55.33
CA ALA A 58 16.99 -22.46 -54.53
C ALA A 58 16.62 -20.96 -54.47
N ASP A 59 17.60 -20.07 -54.67
CA ASP A 59 17.35 -18.64 -54.78
C ASP A 59 16.78 -18.28 -56.17
N ALA A 60 15.82 -17.35 -56.19
CA ALA A 60 15.24 -16.82 -57.42
C ALA A 60 16.27 -15.96 -58.16
N ILE A 61 16.50 -16.26 -59.44
CA ILE A 61 17.42 -15.53 -60.31
C ILE A 61 16.63 -14.92 -61.46
N VAL A 62 16.74 -13.60 -61.59
CA VAL A 62 16.15 -12.80 -62.67
C VAL A 62 17.27 -12.04 -63.35
N ILE A 63 17.36 -12.14 -64.68
CA ILE A 63 18.33 -11.37 -65.47
C ILE A 63 17.56 -10.47 -66.42
N CYS A 64 17.97 -9.21 -66.54
CA CYS A 64 17.45 -8.26 -67.52
C CYS A 64 18.54 -7.72 -68.45
N ASN A 65 18.11 -7.26 -69.63
CA ASN A 65 18.96 -6.55 -70.58
C ASN A 65 19.14 -5.07 -70.16
N ARG A 66 19.89 -4.30 -70.97
CA ARG A 66 20.16 -2.87 -70.74
C ARG A 66 18.90 -2.00 -70.62
N ASP A 67 17.81 -2.38 -71.28
CA ASP A 67 16.52 -1.68 -71.23
C ASP A 67 15.68 -2.06 -70.00
N GLY A 68 16.20 -2.91 -69.11
CA GLY A 68 15.47 -3.41 -67.95
C GLY A 68 14.46 -4.51 -68.26
N ARG A 69 14.41 -5.01 -69.50
CA ARG A 69 13.52 -6.12 -69.88
C ARG A 69 14.10 -7.45 -69.40
N THR A 70 13.26 -8.26 -68.75
CA THR A 70 13.68 -9.58 -68.26
C THR A 70 14.02 -10.50 -69.43
N ILE A 71 15.20 -11.12 -69.41
CA ILE A 71 15.70 -12.07 -70.42
C ILE A 71 15.88 -13.48 -69.86
N HIS A 72 16.11 -13.61 -68.55
CA HIS A 72 16.22 -14.91 -67.88
C HIS A 72 15.47 -14.92 -66.55
N PHE A 73 14.93 -16.09 -66.21
CA PHE A 73 14.03 -16.27 -65.10
C PHE A 73 14.01 -17.75 -64.71
N ASN A 74 14.58 -18.11 -63.55
CA ASN A 74 14.69 -19.51 -63.13
C ASN A 74 13.40 -20.01 -62.44
N ALA A 75 13.36 -21.30 -62.08
CA ALA A 75 12.17 -21.92 -61.48
C ALA A 75 11.81 -21.28 -60.12
N ALA A 76 12.81 -20.95 -59.29
CA ALA A 76 12.60 -20.26 -58.01
C ALA A 76 12.03 -18.85 -58.22
N ALA A 77 12.44 -18.12 -59.26
CA ALA A 77 11.84 -16.83 -59.62
C ALA A 77 10.36 -16.97 -60.00
N THR A 78 9.97 -18.06 -60.68
CA THR A 78 8.56 -18.37 -60.96
C THR A 78 7.75 -18.64 -59.70
N GLN A 79 8.35 -19.26 -58.69
CA GLN A 79 7.70 -19.49 -57.41
C GLN A 79 7.47 -18.20 -56.62
N ILE A 80 8.38 -17.23 -56.71
CA ILE A 80 8.25 -15.94 -56.02
C ILE A 80 7.36 -14.97 -56.81
N PHE A 81 7.72 -14.68 -58.05
CA PHE A 81 7.13 -13.61 -58.86
C PHE A 81 6.04 -14.08 -59.83
N GLY A 82 5.93 -15.39 -60.10
CA GLY A 82 4.97 -15.95 -61.06
C GLY A 82 5.52 -16.10 -62.47
N GLU A 83 4.63 -16.34 -63.44
CA GLU A 83 5.07 -16.60 -64.81
C GLU A 83 5.82 -15.39 -65.39
N ARG A 84 6.98 -15.67 -65.99
CA ARG A 84 7.79 -14.69 -66.71
C ARG A 84 6.95 -14.08 -67.83
N SER A 85 6.83 -12.76 -67.83
CA SER A 85 6.25 -12.02 -68.95
C SER A 85 7.36 -11.35 -69.75
N SER A 86 7.40 -11.61 -71.07
CA SER A 86 8.44 -11.10 -71.99
C SER A 86 8.23 -9.65 -72.41
N ASP A 87 7.01 -9.13 -72.31
CA ASP A 87 6.59 -7.90 -72.98
C ASP A 87 6.10 -6.80 -72.02
N VAL A 88 6.55 -6.86 -70.76
CA VAL A 88 6.17 -5.86 -69.75
C VAL A 88 7.15 -4.69 -69.81
N PRO A 89 6.67 -3.46 -70.05
CA PRO A 89 7.49 -2.27 -69.96
C PRO A 89 8.12 -2.14 -68.58
N SER A 90 9.29 -1.53 -68.55
CA SER A 90 10.06 -1.32 -67.32
C SER A 90 9.23 -0.63 -66.22
N GLU A 91 8.37 0.33 -66.56
CA GLU A 91 7.57 1.07 -65.56
C GLU A 91 6.44 0.24 -64.93
N GLU A 92 6.05 -0.88 -65.55
CA GLU A 92 4.94 -1.72 -65.11
C GLU A 92 5.39 -2.95 -64.31
N LEU A 93 6.71 -3.17 -64.18
CA LEU A 93 7.26 -4.36 -63.52
C LEU A 93 6.81 -4.49 -62.06
N SER A 94 6.79 -3.39 -61.30
CA SER A 94 6.35 -3.40 -59.90
C SER A 94 4.89 -3.79 -59.77
N THR A 95 4.03 -3.27 -60.66
CA THR A 95 2.60 -3.60 -60.69
C THR A 95 2.37 -5.04 -61.14
N ARG A 96 3.05 -5.46 -62.21
CA ARG A 96 2.90 -6.81 -62.79
C ARG A 96 3.27 -7.91 -61.80
N TYR A 97 4.42 -7.77 -61.15
CA TYR A 97 4.94 -8.78 -60.24
C TYR A 97 4.53 -8.52 -58.78
N GLY A 98 3.78 -7.44 -58.52
CA GLY A 98 3.28 -7.10 -57.19
C GLY A 98 4.41 -6.81 -56.21
N LEU A 99 5.38 -5.98 -56.61
CA LEU A 99 6.56 -5.61 -55.83
C LEU A 99 6.24 -4.36 -55.00
N PHE A 100 6.24 -4.53 -53.69
CA PHE A 100 6.02 -3.48 -52.70
C PHE A 100 7.28 -3.27 -51.85
N LEU A 101 7.40 -2.09 -51.25
CA LEU A 101 8.32 -1.85 -50.14
C LEU A 101 7.96 -2.75 -48.93
N PRO A 102 8.84 -2.88 -47.91
CA PRO A 102 8.58 -3.73 -46.75
C PRO A 102 7.29 -3.42 -45.97
N ASP A 103 6.69 -2.25 -46.17
CA ASP A 103 5.37 -1.89 -45.63
C ASP A 103 4.20 -2.70 -46.21
N GLY A 104 4.41 -3.38 -47.35
CA GLY A 104 3.41 -4.18 -48.05
C GLY A 104 2.29 -3.39 -48.72
N VAL A 105 2.41 -2.06 -48.80
CA VAL A 105 1.39 -1.15 -49.33
C VAL A 105 1.93 -0.33 -50.49
N THR A 106 3.14 0.19 -50.36
CA THR A 106 3.74 1.09 -51.35
C THR A 106 4.40 0.31 -52.46
N LEU A 107 4.02 0.51 -53.73
CA LEU A 107 4.71 -0.10 -54.86
C LEU A 107 6.16 0.42 -54.94
N VAL A 108 7.09 -0.47 -55.26
CA VAL A 108 8.50 -0.07 -55.45
C VAL A 108 8.59 0.85 -56.68
N PRO A 109 9.10 2.08 -56.55
CA PRO A 109 9.32 2.94 -57.70
C PRO A 109 10.26 2.28 -58.71
N THR A 110 10.01 2.46 -60.00
CA THR A 110 10.82 1.86 -61.08
C THR A 110 12.32 2.14 -60.91
N ASN A 111 12.67 3.34 -60.47
CA ASN A 111 14.06 3.74 -60.24
C ASN A 111 14.71 3.07 -59.03
N ASP A 112 13.91 2.53 -58.10
CA ASP A 112 14.35 1.89 -56.87
C ASP A 112 14.36 0.36 -56.98
N LEU A 113 13.85 -0.19 -58.09
CA LEU A 113 13.94 -1.62 -58.38
C LEU A 113 15.41 -2.09 -58.36
N PRO A 114 15.72 -3.25 -57.74
CA PRO A 114 17.08 -3.76 -57.67
C PRO A 114 17.78 -3.83 -59.03
N SER A 115 17.06 -4.27 -60.07
CA SER A 115 17.55 -4.32 -61.45
C SER A 115 17.95 -2.96 -62.00
N HIS A 116 17.14 -1.92 -61.75
CA HIS A 116 17.31 -0.59 -62.33
C HIS A 116 18.42 0.19 -61.66
N ARG A 117 18.55 0.02 -60.34
CA ARG A 117 19.71 0.50 -59.58
C ARG A 117 21.00 -0.15 -60.09
N ALA A 118 20.99 -1.47 -60.29
CA ALA A 118 22.12 -2.19 -60.86
C ALA A 118 22.46 -1.75 -62.30
N LEU A 119 21.47 -1.48 -63.15
CA LEU A 119 21.69 -0.96 -64.51
C LEU A 119 22.34 0.43 -64.54
N ARG A 120 22.20 1.22 -63.47
CA ARG A 120 22.94 2.49 -63.28
C ARG A 120 24.35 2.29 -62.70
N GLY A 121 24.76 1.04 -62.44
CA GLY A 121 26.05 0.68 -61.88
C GLY A 121 26.09 0.64 -60.35
N GLU A 122 24.95 0.75 -59.66
CA GLU A 122 24.88 0.61 -58.20
C GLU A 122 24.98 -0.87 -57.80
N ASN A 123 25.75 -1.17 -56.74
CA ASN A 123 25.68 -2.47 -56.09
C ASN A 123 24.52 -2.47 -55.10
N VAL A 124 23.53 -3.36 -55.31
CA VAL A 124 22.38 -3.50 -54.42
C VAL A 124 22.58 -4.75 -53.57
N ASP A 125 22.65 -4.57 -52.25
CA ASP A 125 22.89 -5.65 -51.30
C ASP A 125 21.74 -5.78 -50.31
N ARG A 126 21.11 -6.96 -50.34
CA ARG A 126 20.14 -7.42 -49.34
C ARG A 126 19.07 -6.39 -48.98
N ILE A 127 18.38 -5.87 -49.99
CA ILE A 127 17.22 -5.02 -49.77
C ILE A 127 15.97 -5.88 -49.61
N GLU A 128 15.13 -5.55 -48.64
CA GLU A 128 13.89 -6.28 -48.43
C GLU A 128 12.78 -5.70 -49.31
N LEU A 129 12.03 -6.58 -49.98
CA LEU A 129 10.81 -6.24 -50.70
C LEU A 129 9.67 -7.14 -50.22
N PHE A 130 8.44 -6.69 -50.39
CA PHE A 130 7.25 -7.52 -50.18
C PHE A 130 6.62 -7.83 -51.53
N VAL A 131 6.40 -9.11 -51.81
CA VAL A 131 5.76 -9.58 -53.04
C VAL A 131 4.34 -10.03 -52.72
N ARG A 132 3.34 -9.43 -53.37
CA ARG A 132 1.95 -9.86 -53.24
C ARG A 132 1.27 -9.84 -54.60
N ARG A 133 0.75 -11.00 -54.98
CA ARG A 133 0.09 -11.25 -56.26
C ARG A 133 -1.19 -12.04 -56.04
N GLU A 134 -2.04 -12.12 -57.06
CA GLU A 134 -3.33 -12.80 -56.96
C GLU A 134 -3.19 -14.27 -56.53
N SER A 135 -2.19 -14.97 -57.05
CA SER A 135 -1.89 -16.36 -56.66
C SER A 135 -1.20 -16.50 -55.29
N LEU A 136 -0.77 -15.40 -54.66
CA LEU A 136 -0.14 -15.36 -53.34
C LEU A 136 -0.72 -14.19 -52.52
N PRO A 137 -1.98 -14.28 -52.06
CA PRO A 137 -2.67 -13.16 -51.41
C PRO A 137 -2.09 -12.81 -50.04
N ALA A 138 -1.54 -13.79 -49.32
CA ALA A 138 -0.83 -13.56 -48.05
C ALA A 138 0.48 -12.76 -48.23
N GLY A 139 0.99 -12.70 -49.47
CA GLY A 139 2.27 -12.13 -49.83
C GLY A 139 3.46 -12.84 -49.18
N MET A 140 4.66 -12.43 -49.57
CA MET A 140 5.92 -12.94 -49.01
C MET A 140 6.97 -11.83 -48.95
N TYR A 141 7.79 -11.88 -47.90
CA TYR A 141 8.97 -11.02 -47.81
C TYR A 141 10.13 -11.69 -48.51
N ILE A 142 10.85 -10.94 -49.33
CA ILE A 142 12.04 -11.40 -50.02
C ILE A 142 13.21 -10.46 -49.76
N GLU A 143 14.40 -11.03 -49.73
CA GLU A 143 15.66 -10.30 -49.73
C GLU A 143 16.23 -10.32 -51.16
N CYS A 144 16.44 -9.14 -51.74
CA CYS A 144 16.94 -8.97 -53.10
C CYS A 144 18.35 -8.39 -53.08
N SER A 145 19.25 -8.97 -53.87
CA SER A 145 20.55 -8.39 -54.21
C SER A 145 20.68 -8.29 -55.72
N ALA A 146 21.30 -7.23 -56.22
CA ALA A 146 21.47 -7.03 -57.65
C ALA A 146 22.88 -6.54 -58.00
N ARG A 147 23.35 -6.98 -59.17
CA ARG A 147 24.65 -6.63 -59.74
C ARG A 147 24.52 -6.33 -61.23
N CYS A 148 25.27 -5.35 -61.71
CA CYS A 148 25.38 -5.06 -63.14
C CYS A 148 26.15 -6.18 -63.86
N ILE A 149 25.75 -6.46 -65.10
CA ILE A 149 26.47 -7.32 -66.03
C ILE A 149 27.17 -6.39 -67.03
N ARG A 150 28.46 -6.63 -67.26
CA ARG A 150 29.30 -5.82 -68.15
C ARG A 150 29.80 -6.65 -69.33
N ASP A 151 29.93 -6.02 -70.49
CA ASP A 151 30.59 -6.61 -71.66
C ASP A 151 32.13 -6.51 -71.58
N ALA A 152 32.84 -6.93 -72.64
CA ALA A 152 34.32 -6.89 -72.72
C ALA A 152 34.89 -5.49 -72.55
N ASP A 153 34.14 -4.50 -73.03
CA ASP A 153 34.54 -3.11 -73.04
C ASP A 153 34.19 -2.42 -71.71
N GLY A 154 33.63 -3.17 -70.75
CA GLY A 154 33.26 -2.72 -69.42
C GLY A 154 31.93 -1.96 -69.36
N VAL A 155 31.19 -1.90 -70.46
CA VAL A 155 29.90 -1.22 -70.57
C VAL A 155 28.81 -2.11 -69.98
N ILE A 156 27.89 -1.50 -69.23
CA ILE A 156 26.76 -2.21 -68.61
C ILE A 156 25.79 -2.67 -69.70
N CYS A 157 25.60 -3.98 -69.82
CA CYS A 157 24.73 -4.61 -70.82
C CYS A 157 23.49 -5.30 -70.21
N GLY A 158 23.42 -5.40 -68.89
CA GLY A 158 22.27 -5.98 -68.18
C GLY A 158 22.44 -5.93 -66.66
N ALA A 159 21.53 -6.58 -65.95
CA ALA A 159 21.65 -6.81 -64.51
C ALA A 159 21.16 -8.20 -64.12
N VAL A 160 21.80 -8.77 -63.10
CA VAL A 160 21.35 -9.98 -62.41
C VAL A 160 20.77 -9.60 -61.06
N VAL A 161 19.58 -10.11 -60.76
CA VAL A 161 18.89 -9.97 -59.49
C VAL A 161 18.73 -11.35 -58.88
N VAL A 162 19.17 -11.50 -57.64
CA VAL A 162 19.01 -12.69 -56.82
C VAL A 162 18.07 -12.37 -55.68
N CYS A 163 17.00 -13.15 -55.53
CA CYS A 163 15.97 -12.96 -54.54
C CYS A 163 15.83 -14.22 -53.68
N ARG A 164 15.77 -14.05 -52.36
CA ARG A 164 15.59 -15.14 -51.40
C ARG A 164 14.33 -14.92 -50.56
N ASP A 165 13.55 -15.97 -50.35
CA ASP A 165 12.37 -15.92 -49.48
C ASP A 165 12.77 -15.79 -47.98
N LEU A 166 12.16 -14.84 -47.27
CA LEU A 166 12.35 -14.60 -45.83
C LEU A 166 11.20 -15.17 -44.97
N GLY A 167 10.19 -15.79 -45.58
CA GLY A 167 8.97 -16.22 -44.90
C GLY A 167 9.20 -17.21 -43.77
N GLU A 168 10.04 -18.24 -43.97
CA GLU A 168 10.34 -19.22 -42.92
C GLU A 168 11.11 -18.61 -41.74
N ARG A 169 12.11 -17.78 -42.06
CA ARG A 169 12.95 -17.13 -41.05
C ARG A 169 12.15 -16.18 -40.16
N ARG A 170 11.30 -15.34 -40.75
CA ARG A 170 10.45 -14.40 -39.98
C ARG A 170 9.41 -15.12 -39.13
N ARG A 171 8.81 -16.20 -39.63
CA ARG A 171 7.88 -17.03 -38.83
C ARG A 171 8.58 -17.62 -37.61
N TYR A 172 9.80 -18.13 -37.78
CA TYR A 172 10.60 -18.66 -36.68
C TYR A 172 10.99 -17.57 -35.66
N GLU A 173 11.42 -16.39 -36.13
CA GLU A 173 11.79 -15.27 -35.27
C GLU A 173 10.59 -14.79 -34.43
N VAL A 174 9.41 -14.62 -35.03
CA VAL A 174 8.19 -14.21 -34.32
C VAL A 174 7.73 -15.26 -33.29
N GLU A 175 7.74 -16.54 -33.65
CA GLU A 175 7.35 -17.61 -32.74
C GLU A 175 8.34 -17.75 -31.57
N ARG A 176 9.64 -17.59 -31.84
CA ARG A 176 10.69 -17.58 -30.82
C ARG A 176 10.51 -16.41 -29.85
N GLU A 177 10.24 -15.21 -30.34
CA GLU A 177 9.97 -14.05 -29.49
C GLU A 177 8.73 -14.25 -28.60
N ARG A 178 7.66 -14.85 -29.15
CA ARG A 178 6.46 -15.18 -28.37
C ARG A 178 6.76 -16.17 -27.25
N ARG A 179 7.53 -17.21 -27.54
CA ARG A 179 7.94 -18.20 -26.52
C ARG A 179 8.79 -17.59 -25.44
N LEU A 180 9.79 -16.77 -25.79
CA LEU A 180 10.64 -16.08 -24.83
C LEU A 180 9.81 -15.17 -23.90
N ARG A 181 8.89 -14.37 -24.45
CA ARG A 181 8.01 -13.51 -23.65
C ARG A 181 7.12 -14.32 -22.70
N ALA A 182 6.56 -15.44 -23.15
CA ALA A 182 5.73 -16.31 -22.32
C ALA A 182 6.55 -16.95 -21.18
N GLU A 183 7.78 -17.37 -21.46
CA GLU A 183 8.70 -17.95 -20.47
C GLU A 183 9.15 -16.90 -19.44
N GLU A 184 9.50 -15.69 -19.88
CA GLU A 184 9.84 -14.56 -19.01
C GLU A 184 8.67 -14.20 -18.08
N GLN A 185 7.44 -14.13 -18.60
CA GLN A 185 6.25 -13.87 -17.79
C GLN A 185 6.01 -14.97 -16.76
N ARG A 186 6.19 -16.24 -17.14
CA ARG A 186 6.05 -17.38 -16.22
C ARG A 186 7.09 -17.33 -15.10
N LEU A 187 8.35 -17.05 -15.44
CA LEU A 187 9.42 -16.94 -14.46
C LEU A 187 9.21 -15.74 -13.51
N ALA A 188 8.74 -14.61 -14.03
CA ALA A 188 8.40 -13.44 -13.22
C ALA A 188 7.26 -13.76 -12.24
N ALA A 189 6.20 -14.42 -12.69
CA ALA A 189 5.08 -14.85 -11.83
C ALA A 189 5.54 -15.84 -10.75
N GLU A 190 6.38 -16.82 -11.10
CA GLU A 190 6.94 -17.77 -10.14
C GLU A 190 7.84 -17.09 -9.10
N LYS A 191 8.68 -16.14 -9.53
CA LYS A 191 9.54 -15.35 -8.64
C LYS A 191 8.71 -14.53 -7.65
N GLU A 192 7.63 -13.90 -8.11
CA GLU A 192 6.74 -13.13 -7.23
C GLU A 192 5.98 -14.04 -6.26
N ARG A 193 5.52 -15.22 -6.71
CA ARG A 193 4.91 -16.23 -5.84
C ARG A 193 5.87 -16.68 -4.73
N LEU A 194 7.13 -16.96 -5.08
CA LEU A 194 8.17 -17.33 -4.12
C LEU A 194 8.52 -16.18 -3.16
N ARG A 195 8.49 -14.93 -3.64
CA ARG A 195 8.70 -13.74 -2.80
C ARG A 195 7.58 -13.60 -1.77
N MET A 196 6.32 -13.69 -2.20
CA MET A 196 5.16 -13.60 -1.31
C MET A 196 5.17 -14.73 -0.27
N ALA A 197 5.46 -15.97 -0.68
CA ALA A 197 5.59 -17.10 0.23
C ALA A 197 6.69 -16.89 1.29
N ARG A 198 7.83 -16.30 0.90
CA ARG A 198 8.91 -15.95 1.85
C ARG A 198 8.49 -14.87 2.84
N ILE A 199 7.78 -13.84 2.39
CA ILE A 199 7.25 -12.79 3.27
C ILE A 199 6.28 -13.38 4.27
N LEU A 200 5.29 -14.16 3.81
CA LEU A 200 4.31 -14.81 4.68
C LEU A 200 5.00 -15.69 5.72
N LYS A 201 5.93 -16.55 5.30
CA LYS A 201 6.70 -17.41 6.21
C LYS A 201 7.46 -16.58 7.27
N SER A 202 8.12 -15.50 6.87
CA SER A 202 8.84 -14.63 7.81
C SER A 202 7.92 -13.97 8.84
N LEU A 203 6.72 -13.52 8.42
CA LEU A 203 5.73 -12.93 9.33
C LEU A 203 5.26 -13.96 10.36
N LEU A 204 4.92 -15.17 9.90
CA LEU A 204 4.47 -16.28 10.75
C LEU A 204 5.56 -16.79 11.70
N GLU A 205 6.84 -16.62 11.37
CA GLU A 205 7.96 -17.04 12.23
C GLU A 205 8.31 -16.03 13.31
N HIS A 206 8.12 -14.73 13.07
CA HIS A 206 8.65 -13.69 13.95
C HIS A 206 7.59 -12.94 14.74
N LEU A 207 6.39 -12.76 14.16
CA LEU A 207 5.28 -12.07 14.81
C LEU A 207 4.43 -13.05 15.62
N ASP A 208 3.90 -12.57 16.75
CA ASP A 208 3.03 -13.33 17.65
C ASP A 208 1.59 -13.40 17.13
N ILE A 209 1.46 -13.84 15.88
CA ILE A 209 0.22 -14.01 15.16
C ILE A 209 -0.02 -15.48 14.82
N VAL A 210 -1.28 -15.81 14.57
CA VAL A 210 -1.71 -17.04 13.91
C VAL A 210 -2.56 -16.62 12.72
N VAL A 211 -2.19 -17.06 11.53
CA VAL A 211 -3.04 -16.96 10.33
C VAL A 211 -3.73 -18.30 10.14
N TRP A 212 -5.02 -18.23 9.87
CA TRP A 212 -5.84 -19.40 9.63
C TRP A 212 -6.80 -19.16 8.48
N ALA A 213 -7.21 -20.24 7.84
CA ALA A 213 -8.24 -20.21 6.81
C ALA A 213 -9.15 -21.42 7.00
N THR A 214 -10.40 -21.27 6.55
CA THR A 214 -11.40 -22.32 6.55
C THR A 214 -11.98 -22.48 5.15
N ASP A 215 -12.57 -23.64 4.87
CA ASP A 215 -13.46 -23.83 3.74
C ASP A 215 -14.85 -23.21 3.99
N GLU A 216 -15.74 -23.31 3.01
CA GLU A 216 -17.15 -22.86 3.07
C GLU A 216 -17.97 -23.49 4.21
N LYS A 217 -17.50 -24.58 4.84
CA LYS A 217 -18.18 -25.28 5.94
C LYS A 217 -17.59 -24.92 7.30
N GLY A 218 -16.49 -24.15 7.34
CA GLY A 218 -15.78 -23.80 8.56
C GLY A 218 -14.72 -24.81 9.00
N VAL A 219 -14.31 -25.74 8.12
CA VAL A 219 -13.20 -26.66 8.39
C VAL A 219 -11.88 -25.95 8.10
N PHE A 220 -10.95 -25.95 9.06
CA PHE A 220 -9.66 -25.28 8.88
C PHE A 220 -8.85 -25.91 7.73
N THR A 221 -8.52 -25.11 6.73
CA THR A 221 -7.65 -25.47 5.59
C THR A 221 -6.23 -24.96 5.76
N PHE A 222 -6.04 -23.94 6.60
CA PHE A 222 -4.74 -23.39 6.96
C PHE A 222 -4.75 -22.97 8.44
N HIS A 223 -3.64 -23.20 9.14
CA HIS A 223 -3.46 -22.76 10.53
C HIS A 223 -1.95 -22.75 10.84
N ASP A 224 -1.33 -21.58 10.84
CA ASP A 224 0.11 -21.44 11.08
C ASP A 224 0.44 -20.07 11.69
N GLY A 225 1.55 -19.99 12.40
CA GLY A 225 2.03 -18.79 13.06
C GLY A 225 2.61 -19.07 14.45
N ARG A 226 3.63 -18.30 14.82
CA ARG A 226 4.32 -18.37 16.10
C ARG A 226 3.38 -18.20 17.29
N GLY A 227 2.33 -17.39 17.15
CA GLY A 227 1.34 -17.19 18.22
C GLY A 227 0.70 -18.48 18.71
N ALA A 228 0.61 -19.52 17.86
CA ALA A 228 0.03 -20.81 18.24
C ALA A 228 0.80 -21.47 19.39
N GLU A 229 2.12 -21.25 19.46
CA GLU A 229 2.99 -21.79 20.52
C GLU A 229 2.62 -21.21 21.89
N ALA A 230 2.23 -19.92 21.96
CA ALA A 230 1.77 -19.30 23.19
C ALA A 230 0.45 -19.92 23.70
N ALA A 231 -0.41 -20.39 22.78
CA ALA A 231 -1.61 -21.17 23.12
C ALA A 231 -1.34 -22.66 23.37
N GLY A 232 -0.07 -23.10 23.38
CA GLY A 232 0.28 -24.51 23.55
C GLY A 232 -0.11 -25.40 22.38
N LEU A 233 -0.40 -24.82 21.21
CA LEU A 233 -0.78 -25.54 20.00
C LEU A 233 0.43 -25.69 19.07
N ALA A 234 0.57 -26.88 18.48
CA ALA A 234 1.49 -27.06 17.37
C ALA A 234 0.97 -26.32 16.12
N ARG A 235 1.89 -25.78 15.31
CA ARG A 235 1.56 -25.22 14.00
C ARG A 235 0.88 -26.30 13.14
N GLY A 236 -0.20 -25.94 12.46
CA GLY A 236 -1.03 -26.89 11.70
C GLY A 236 -1.98 -27.76 12.53
N ALA A 237 -1.99 -27.70 13.87
CA ALA A 237 -2.77 -28.63 14.70
C ALA A 237 -4.30 -28.56 14.54
N LEU A 238 -4.81 -27.47 13.96
CA LEU A 238 -6.24 -27.29 13.70
C LEU A 238 -6.65 -27.66 12.27
N VAL A 239 -5.70 -27.86 11.35
CA VAL A 239 -6.01 -28.19 9.95
C VAL A 239 -6.83 -29.48 9.88
N GLY A 240 -7.93 -29.45 9.13
CA GLY A 240 -8.89 -30.53 8.97
C GLY A 240 -9.96 -30.65 10.07
N LYS A 241 -9.91 -29.81 11.11
CA LYS A 241 -10.94 -29.77 12.17
C LYS A 241 -12.02 -28.75 11.85
N ASP A 242 -13.26 -29.06 12.24
CA ASP A 242 -14.37 -28.11 12.16
C ASP A 242 -14.23 -27.05 13.26
N ALA A 243 -14.33 -25.78 12.90
CA ALA A 243 -14.24 -24.68 13.85
C ALA A 243 -15.26 -24.77 15.00
N ARG A 244 -16.46 -25.31 14.74
CA ARG A 244 -17.53 -25.44 15.76
C ARG A 244 -17.23 -26.51 16.79
N ASP A 245 -16.47 -27.53 16.39
CA ASP A 245 -16.05 -28.60 17.30
C ASP A 245 -14.89 -28.12 18.19
N VAL A 246 -14.01 -27.28 17.65
CA VAL A 246 -12.86 -26.73 18.38
C VAL A 246 -13.27 -25.57 19.28
N TYR A 247 -14.15 -24.70 18.81
CA TYR A 247 -14.59 -23.48 19.48
C TYR A 247 -16.13 -23.33 19.43
N PRO A 248 -16.87 -24.15 20.21
CA PRO A 248 -18.33 -24.20 20.13
C PRO A 248 -19.02 -22.89 20.53
N ASP A 249 -18.42 -22.12 21.43
CA ASP A 249 -18.96 -20.84 21.90
C ASP A 249 -18.48 -19.63 21.07
N ASP A 250 -17.55 -19.84 20.14
CA ASP A 250 -17.01 -18.78 19.30
C ASP A 250 -17.81 -18.64 18.00
N LEU A 251 -18.57 -17.55 17.90
CA LEU A 251 -19.40 -17.25 16.74
C LEU A 251 -18.65 -16.47 15.64
N LEU A 252 -17.37 -16.11 15.85
CA LEU A 252 -16.60 -15.29 14.92
C LEU A 252 -16.51 -15.92 13.53
N ILE A 253 -16.12 -17.20 13.46
CA ILE A 253 -16.00 -17.92 12.18
C ILE A 253 -17.38 -18.11 11.54
N HIS A 254 -18.39 -18.49 12.34
CA HIS A 254 -19.76 -18.67 11.85
C HIS A 254 -20.35 -17.40 11.25
N ARG A 255 -20.19 -16.25 11.92
CA ARG A 255 -20.67 -14.96 11.41
C ARG A 255 -19.88 -14.51 10.17
N ALA A 256 -18.58 -14.77 10.12
CA ALA A 256 -17.77 -14.51 8.95
C ALA A 256 -18.20 -15.35 7.75
N LEU A 257 -18.51 -16.63 7.93
CA LEU A 257 -19.05 -17.51 6.87
C LEU A 257 -20.39 -17.01 6.31
N ALA A 258 -21.17 -16.27 7.10
CA ALA A 258 -22.40 -15.61 6.63
C ALA A 258 -22.14 -14.36 5.75
N GLY A 259 -20.87 -14.05 5.44
CA GLY A 259 -20.48 -12.97 4.53
C GLY A 259 -20.20 -11.63 5.21
N VAL A 260 -20.15 -11.58 6.55
CA VAL A 260 -19.89 -10.33 7.29
C VAL A 260 -18.52 -10.39 7.97
N PRO A 261 -17.56 -9.53 7.62
CA PRO A 261 -16.28 -9.46 8.31
C PRO A 261 -16.46 -9.29 9.82
N GLN A 262 -15.70 -10.04 10.62
CA GLN A 262 -15.73 -9.98 12.07
C GLN A 262 -14.39 -9.51 12.63
N HIS A 263 -14.48 -8.78 13.74
CA HIS A 263 -13.34 -8.42 14.59
C HIS A 263 -13.80 -8.54 16.04
N ASP A 264 -13.07 -9.32 16.82
CA ASP A 264 -13.39 -9.54 18.24
C ASP A 264 -12.14 -9.73 19.08
N ARG A 265 -12.28 -9.54 20.39
CA ARG A 265 -11.25 -9.86 21.39
C ARG A 265 -11.83 -10.84 22.40
N ASN A 266 -11.20 -11.99 22.51
CA ASN A 266 -11.63 -13.01 23.45
C ASN A 266 -10.42 -13.70 24.11
N GLY A 267 -10.71 -14.60 25.05
CA GLY A 267 -9.71 -15.46 25.65
C GLY A 267 -9.89 -16.88 25.15
N ALA A 268 -8.82 -17.48 24.63
CA ALA A 268 -8.82 -18.87 24.19
C ALA A 268 -7.46 -19.50 24.50
N HIS A 269 -7.47 -20.76 24.96
CA HIS A 269 -6.26 -21.50 25.36
C HIS A 269 -5.39 -20.77 26.40
N GLY A 270 -6.01 -20.01 27.31
CA GLY A 270 -5.30 -19.24 28.35
C GLY A 270 -4.57 -17.99 27.84
N VAL A 271 -4.77 -17.62 26.58
CA VAL A 271 -4.16 -16.46 25.93
C VAL A 271 -5.24 -15.45 25.57
N ALA A 272 -4.94 -14.16 25.72
CA ALA A 272 -5.82 -13.09 25.24
C ALA A 272 -5.53 -12.82 23.76
N TRP A 273 -6.57 -12.84 22.96
CA TRP A 273 -6.47 -12.74 21.51
C TRP A 273 -7.25 -11.56 20.97
N GLU A 274 -6.73 -11.00 19.87
CA GLU A 274 -7.49 -10.13 18.97
C GLU A 274 -7.60 -10.82 17.61
N HIS A 275 -8.84 -11.08 17.17
CA HIS A 275 -9.13 -11.89 16.00
C HIS A 275 -9.77 -11.05 14.89
N TRP A 276 -9.31 -11.25 13.67
CA TRP A 276 -9.97 -10.79 12.46
C TRP A 276 -10.40 -11.98 11.63
N ALA A 277 -11.61 -11.94 11.08
CA ALA A 277 -12.13 -12.95 10.16
C ALA A 277 -12.81 -12.27 8.98
N ILE A 278 -12.34 -12.61 7.78
CA ILE A 278 -12.74 -11.98 6.53
C ILE A 278 -13.31 -13.08 5.61
N PRO A 279 -14.58 -12.95 5.17
CA PRO A 279 -15.14 -13.87 4.19
C PRO A 279 -14.39 -13.77 2.87
N VAL A 280 -14.11 -14.92 2.27
CA VAL A 280 -13.55 -15.03 0.93
C VAL A 280 -14.61 -15.59 0.01
N ASN A 281 -14.81 -14.93 -1.12
CA ASN A 281 -15.71 -15.39 -2.16
C ASN A 281 -14.92 -15.78 -3.41
N ASP A 282 -15.34 -16.85 -4.06
CA ASP A 282 -14.86 -17.29 -5.36
C ASP A 282 -16.01 -17.21 -6.36
N ASP A 283 -15.86 -16.40 -7.42
CA ASP A 283 -16.90 -16.12 -8.42
C ASP A 283 -18.30 -15.79 -7.83
N GLY A 284 -18.32 -15.03 -6.73
CA GLY A 284 -19.55 -14.61 -6.04
C GLY A 284 -20.18 -15.68 -5.15
N ARG A 285 -19.53 -16.83 -4.95
CA ARG A 285 -19.93 -17.86 -3.99
C ARG A 285 -19.03 -17.81 -2.75
N PRO A 286 -19.56 -18.04 -1.53
CA PRO A 286 -18.72 -18.17 -0.34
C PRO A 286 -17.73 -19.34 -0.52
N ALA A 287 -16.43 -19.04 -0.47
CA ALA A 287 -15.35 -20.03 -0.58
C ALA A 287 -14.78 -20.42 0.79
N GLY A 288 -15.00 -19.57 1.81
CA GLY A 288 -14.57 -19.81 3.17
C GLY A 288 -14.26 -18.51 3.90
N VAL A 289 -13.44 -18.60 4.95
CA VAL A 289 -13.02 -17.44 5.76
C VAL A 289 -11.51 -17.48 5.94
N ILE A 290 -10.85 -16.35 5.75
CA ILE A 290 -9.46 -16.15 6.16
C ILE A 290 -9.45 -15.27 7.40
N GLY A 291 -8.65 -15.64 8.39
CA GLY A 291 -8.50 -14.86 9.60
C GLY A 291 -7.07 -14.81 10.12
N MET A 292 -6.88 -13.86 11.03
CA MET A 292 -5.65 -13.67 11.77
C MET A 292 -5.98 -13.49 13.23
N SER A 293 -5.14 -14.01 14.11
CA SER A 293 -5.28 -13.91 15.56
C SER A 293 -3.97 -13.42 16.14
N LEU A 294 -4.01 -12.28 16.81
CA LEU A 294 -2.86 -11.63 17.43
C LEU A 294 -2.89 -11.89 18.93
N ASN A 295 -1.78 -12.37 19.48
CA ASN A 295 -1.63 -12.48 20.93
C ASN A 295 -1.48 -11.07 21.53
N ILE A 296 -2.46 -10.67 22.35
CA ILE A 296 -2.49 -9.38 23.03
C ILE A 296 -2.33 -9.52 24.55
N THR A 297 -1.87 -10.68 25.03
CA THR A 297 -1.80 -10.98 26.48
C THR A 297 -0.98 -9.96 27.24
N GLU A 298 0.24 -9.66 26.79
CA GLU A 298 1.11 -8.68 27.45
C GLU A 298 0.48 -7.27 27.45
N ALA A 299 -0.04 -6.84 26.31
CA ALA A 299 -0.68 -5.53 26.17
C ALA A 299 -1.94 -5.41 27.04
N HIS A 300 -2.74 -6.47 27.11
CA HIS A 300 -3.95 -6.53 27.92
C HIS A 300 -3.62 -6.50 29.42
N GLN A 301 -2.60 -7.26 29.86
CA GLN A 301 -2.16 -7.23 31.26
C GLN A 301 -1.59 -5.86 31.66
N ALA A 302 -0.75 -5.25 30.81
CA ALA A 302 -0.22 -3.92 31.06
C ALA A 302 -1.34 -2.86 31.19
N LYS A 303 -2.39 -2.97 30.35
CA LYS A 303 -3.56 -2.10 30.44
C LYS A 303 -4.30 -2.27 31.78
N LEU A 304 -4.58 -3.51 32.17
CA LEU A 304 -5.25 -3.79 33.45
C LEU A 304 -4.43 -3.29 34.65
N GLU A 305 -3.12 -3.48 34.63
CA GLU A 305 -2.23 -2.99 35.68
C GLU A 305 -2.25 -1.46 35.78
N LEU A 306 -2.24 -0.76 34.63
CA LEU A 306 -2.34 0.69 34.59
C LEU A 306 -3.67 1.19 35.15
N GLU A 307 -4.79 0.56 34.76
CA GLU A 307 -6.12 0.89 35.28
C GLU A 307 -6.20 0.69 36.80
N ALA A 308 -5.64 -0.41 37.31
CA ALA A 308 -5.56 -0.66 38.75
C ALA A 308 -4.71 0.40 39.49
N LYS A 309 -3.57 0.81 38.92
CA LYS A 309 -2.73 1.88 39.47
C LYS A 309 -3.46 3.21 39.50
N LEU A 310 -4.19 3.57 38.44
CA LEU A 310 -4.98 4.80 38.38
C LEU A 310 -6.10 4.81 39.41
N ALA A 311 -6.82 3.70 39.58
CA ALA A 311 -7.85 3.57 40.60
C ALA A 311 -7.29 3.73 42.02
N LEU A 312 -6.08 3.19 42.28
CA LEU A 312 -5.40 3.37 43.56
C LEU A 312 -5.03 4.84 43.81
N ILE A 313 -4.46 5.52 42.82
CA ILE A 313 -4.11 6.95 42.91
C ILE A 313 -5.36 7.79 43.23
N GLN A 314 -6.48 7.52 42.54
CA GLN A 314 -7.75 8.21 42.81
C GLN A 314 -8.23 7.98 44.24
N ARG A 315 -8.18 6.74 44.74
CA ARG A 315 -8.55 6.43 46.13
C ARG A 315 -7.63 7.11 47.14
N GLN A 316 -6.33 7.20 46.87
CA GLN A 316 -5.38 7.92 47.72
C GLN A 316 -5.71 9.42 47.76
N GLN A 317 -6.01 10.03 46.61
CA GLN A 317 -6.41 11.43 46.52
C GLN A 317 -7.70 11.71 47.33
N GLU A 318 -8.72 10.85 47.22
CA GLU A 318 -9.97 11.00 48.00
C GLU A 318 -9.72 10.96 49.51
N VAL A 319 -8.85 10.07 49.99
CA VAL A 319 -8.49 9.98 51.41
C VAL A 319 -7.75 11.25 51.87
N ILE A 320 -6.79 11.74 51.09
CA ILE A 320 -6.06 12.99 51.37
C ILE A 320 -7.07 14.15 51.50
N PHE A 321 -7.98 14.30 50.54
CA PHE A 321 -8.97 15.38 50.56
C PHE A 321 -9.99 15.30 51.70
N ASN A 322 -10.23 14.12 52.28
CA ASN A 322 -11.11 13.97 53.44
C ASN A 322 -10.42 14.30 54.77
N LEU A 323 -9.08 14.37 54.79
CA LEU A 323 -8.29 14.66 56.00
C LEU A 323 -7.85 16.14 56.12
N GLU A 324 -8.00 16.96 55.08
CA GLU A 324 -7.34 18.27 54.98
C GLU A 324 -8.10 19.47 55.60
N THR A 325 -9.39 19.36 55.94
CA THR A 325 -10.16 20.40 56.68
C THR A 325 -11.21 19.77 57.61
N PRO A 326 -10.80 19.09 58.69
CA PRO A 326 -11.76 18.51 59.63
C PRO A 326 -12.51 19.61 60.39
N ILE A 327 -13.85 19.56 60.43
CA ILE A 327 -14.63 20.41 61.34
C ILE A 327 -14.64 19.72 62.70
N ILE A 328 -14.09 20.39 63.71
CA ILE A 328 -13.92 19.82 65.05
C ILE A 328 -14.81 20.58 66.03
N GLN A 329 -15.65 19.87 66.77
CA GLN A 329 -16.34 20.44 67.92
C GLN A 329 -15.39 20.46 69.13
N VAL A 330 -14.88 21.65 69.48
CA VAL A 330 -13.89 21.82 70.56
C VAL A 330 -14.52 22.16 71.90
N TRP A 331 -15.78 22.60 71.90
CA TRP A 331 -16.58 22.88 73.09
C TRP A 331 -18.08 22.71 72.81
N ASP A 332 -18.91 22.70 73.85
CA ASP A 332 -20.36 22.73 73.65
C ASP A 332 -20.74 23.97 72.83
N ARG A 333 -21.46 23.75 71.71
CA ARG A 333 -21.85 24.76 70.72
C ARG A 333 -20.71 25.58 70.09
N VAL A 334 -19.46 25.08 70.08
CA VAL A 334 -18.31 25.74 69.42
C VAL A 334 -17.61 24.79 68.45
N LEU A 335 -17.57 25.18 67.17
CA LEU A 335 -16.86 24.47 66.10
C LEU A 335 -15.57 25.19 65.72
N THR A 336 -14.56 24.43 65.29
CA THR A 336 -13.32 24.96 64.70
C THR A 336 -13.07 24.33 63.34
N LEU A 337 -12.63 25.16 62.40
CA LEU A 337 -12.36 24.83 61.02
C LEU A 337 -10.90 25.24 60.73
N PRO A 338 -9.91 24.38 61.01
CA PRO A 338 -8.53 24.63 60.64
C PRO A 338 -8.37 24.59 59.11
N MET A 339 -7.79 25.65 58.56
CA MET A 339 -7.43 25.76 57.15
C MET A 339 -5.92 25.62 57.01
N VAL A 340 -5.48 24.53 56.37
CA VAL A 340 -4.06 24.22 56.15
C VAL A 340 -3.76 24.14 54.65
N GLY A 341 -2.76 24.86 54.16
CA GLY A 341 -2.35 24.82 52.76
C GLY A 341 -3.21 25.71 51.85
N VAL A 342 -3.15 25.44 50.54
CA VAL A 342 -3.82 26.27 49.52
C VAL A 342 -5.33 26.04 49.55
N VAL A 343 -6.10 27.13 49.59
CA VAL A 343 -7.57 27.07 49.55
C VAL A 343 -8.01 27.40 48.13
N ASP A 344 -8.57 26.44 47.41
CA ASP A 344 -9.17 26.68 46.09
C ASP A 344 -10.70 26.80 46.18
N SER A 345 -11.34 27.21 45.07
CA SER A 345 -12.80 27.36 45.00
C SER A 345 -13.57 26.07 45.29
N ARG A 346 -13.02 24.89 44.92
CA ARG A 346 -13.68 23.60 45.14
C ARG A 346 -13.65 23.22 46.62
N ARG A 347 -12.52 23.48 47.29
CA ARG A 347 -12.32 23.28 48.73
C ARG A 347 -13.21 24.22 49.54
N ALA A 348 -13.26 25.50 49.16
CA ALA A 348 -14.13 26.49 49.81
C ALA A 348 -15.61 26.10 49.78
N ALA A 349 -16.13 25.67 48.62
CA ALA A 349 -17.52 25.24 48.48
C ALA A 349 -17.82 24.04 49.39
N ARG A 350 -16.96 23.02 49.39
CA ARG A 350 -17.11 21.85 50.27
C ARG A 350 -17.06 22.20 51.75
N VAL A 351 -16.14 23.07 52.16
CA VAL A 351 -16.06 23.54 53.55
C VAL A 351 -17.34 24.27 53.93
N THR A 352 -17.87 25.13 53.05
CA THR A 352 -19.14 25.81 53.28
C THR A 352 -20.26 24.81 53.54
N ASP A 353 -20.48 23.85 52.63
CA ASP A 353 -21.55 22.85 52.77
C ASP A 353 -21.44 22.04 54.06
N ASN A 354 -20.23 21.54 54.36
CA ASN A 354 -19.99 20.73 55.55
C ASN A 354 -20.20 21.52 56.84
N VAL A 355 -19.79 22.78 56.89
CA VAL A 355 -19.94 23.64 58.08
C VAL A 355 -21.39 23.99 58.32
N LEU A 356 -22.15 24.29 57.26
CA LEU A 356 -23.59 24.56 57.39
C LEU A 356 -24.33 23.33 57.92
N ALA A 357 -24.01 22.14 57.38
CA ALA A 357 -24.57 20.89 57.88
C ALA A 357 -24.22 20.65 59.36
N GLU A 358 -22.96 20.88 59.73
CA GLU A 358 -22.46 20.64 61.09
C GLU A 358 -22.99 21.67 62.10
N VAL A 359 -23.09 22.94 61.75
CA VAL A 359 -23.71 24.01 62.57
C VAL A 359 -25.16 23.67 62.85
N SER A 360 -25.91 23.24 61.83
CA SER A 360 -27.31 22.81 61.99
C SER A 360 -27.43 21.57 62.87
N ARG A 361 -26.57 20.56 62.65
CA ARG A 361 -26.58 19.30 63.41
C ARG A 361 -26.23 19.49 64.89
N THR A 362 -25.22 20.30 65.17
CA THR A 362 -24.69 20.53 66.53
C THR A 362 -25.32 21.72 67.24
N GLN A 363 -26.13 22.51 66.53
CA GLN A 363 -26.68 23.78 67.01
C GLN A 363 -25.57 24.70 67.54
N ALA A 364 -24.45 24.72 66.81
CA ALA A 364 -23.29 25.52 67.18
C ALA A 364 -23.65 27.01 67.17
N ARG A 365 -23.21 27.73 68.20
CA ARG A 365 -23.36 29.18 68.30
C ARG A 365 -22.15 29.91 67.74
N PHE A 366 -20.98 29.28 67.78
CA PHE A 366 -19.74 29.85 67.29
C PHE A 366 -19.05 28.89 66.31
N ALA A 367 -18.55 29.43 65.20
CA ALA A 367 -17.67 28.71 64.28
C ALA A 367 -16.38 29.49 64.08
N ILE A 368 -15.26 28.89 64.47
CA ILE A 368 -13.93 29.50 64.41
C ILE A 368 -13.20 28.99 63.17
N LEU A 369 -13.00 29.86 62.18
CA LEU A 369 -12.17 29.61 61.01
C LEU A 369 -10.71 29.95 61.37
N ASP A 370 -9.84 28.95 61.46
CA ASP A 370 -8.44 29.13 61.81
C ASP A 370 -7.56 29.12 60.56
N LEU A 371 -6.93 30.26 60.28
CA LEU A 371 -6.10 30.50 59.10
C LEU A 371 -4.60 30.38 59.38
N THR A 372 -4.20 29.86 60.55
CA THR A 372 -2.79 29.75 60.96
C THR A 372 -1.91 29.03 59.92
N GLY A 373 -2.48 28.07 59.18
CA GLY A 373 -1.81 27.27 58.15
C GLY A 373 -1.92 27.79 56.71
N VAL A 374 -2.40 29.02 56.49
CA VAL A 374 -2.56 29.62 55.15
C VAL A 374 -1.45 30.63 54.89
N ASP A 375 -0.58 30.33 53.92
CA ASP A 375 0.60 31.16 53.61
C ASP A 375 0.30 32.29 52.62
N VAL A 376 -0.57 32.03 51.63
CA VAL A 376 -0.93 32.96 50.54
C VAL A 376 -2.43 32.93 50.31
N VAL A 377 -3.03 34.12 50.12
CA VAL A 377 -4.45 34.29 49.83
C VAL A 377 -4.58 35.12 48.56
N ASP A 378 -5.32 34.62 47.58
CA ASP A 378 -5.73 35.37 46.39
C ASP A 378 -7.14 35.98 46.57
N THR A 379 -7.58 36.79 45.60
CA THR A 379 -8.89 37.44 45.64
C THR A 379 -10.05 36.47 45.75
N ALA A 380 -9.96 35.33 45.06
CA ALA A 380 -10.99 34.29 45.08
C ALA A 380 -11.10 33.66 46.48
N THR A 381 -9.95 33.30 47.06
CA THR A 381 -9.84 32.67 48.39
C THR A 381 -10.38 33.57 49.49
N ALA A 382 -10.06 34.86 49.45
CA ALA A 382 -10.54 35.82 50.44
C ALA A 382 -12.07 35.99 50.38
N GLY A 383 -12.64 36.04 49.16
CA GLY A 383 -14.09 36.05 48.96
C GLY A 383 -14.77 34.79 49.49
N HIS A 384 -14.17 33.62 49.26
CA HIS A 384 -14.66 32.35 49.77
C HIS A 384 -14.71 32.27 51.30
N MET A 385 -13.68 32.77 52.00
CA MET A 385 -13.67 32.83 53.47
C MET A 385 -14.83 33.67 54.03
N LEU A 386 -15.11 34.81 53.38
CA LEU A 386 -16.22 35.67 53.78
C LEU A 386 -17.59 35.04 53.49
N ASN A 387 -17.71 34.29 52.40
CA ASN A 387 -18.91 33.54 52.09
C ASN A 387 -19.20 32.48 53.17
N ILE A 388 -18.18 31.75 53.63
CA ILE A 388 -18.32 30.78 54.73
C ILE A 388 -18.85 31.48 55.99
N ILE A 389 -18.20 32.57 56.42
CA ILE A 389 -18.61 33.31 57.63
C ILE A 389 -20.03 33.89 57.49
N SER A 390 -20.39 34.39 56.31
CA SER A 390 -21.72 34.94 56.04
C SER A 390 -22.79 33.85 56.06
N ALA A 391 -22.51 32.68 55.47
CA ALA A 391 -23.43 31.55 55.44
C ALA A 391 -23.68 30.99 56.86
N VAL A 392 -22.63 30.88 57.68
CA VAL A 392 -22.73 30.51 59.11
C VAL A 392 -23.64 31.47 59.87
N ARG A 393 -23.54 32.78 59.60
CA ARG A 393 -24.38 33.80 60.23
C ARG A 393 -25.85 33.73 59.84
N LEU A 394 -26.14 33.39 58.58
CA LEU A 394 -27.50 33.18 58.14
C LEU A 394 -28.18 32.02 58.88
N LEU A 395 -27.41 31.02 59.33
CA LEU A 395 -27.88 29.94 60.20
C LEU A 395 -27.95 30.31 61.69
N GLY A 396 -27.65 31.56 62.06
CA GLY A 396 -27.74 32.05 63.44
C GLY A 396 -26.51 31.79 64.31
N ALA A 397 -25.38 31.41 63.71
CA ALA A 397 -24.10 31.23 64.41
C ALA A 397 -23.12 32.37 64.13
N GLU A 398 -22.30 32.74 65.11
CA GLU A 398 -21.27 33.76 64.95
C GLU A 398 -19.98 33.14 64.39
N GLY A 399 -19.62 33.54 63.17
CA GLY A 399 -18.32 33.22 62.58
C GLY A 399 -17.20 34.11 63.12
N ILE A 400 -16.09 33.49 63.54
CA ILE A 400 -14.86 34.12 64.04
C ILE A 400 -13.71 33.68 63.13
N ILE A 401 -12.83 34.60 62.75
CA ILE A 401 -11.58 34.27 62.05
C ILE A 401 -10.40 34.41 63.01
N THR A 402 -9.51 33.42 63.01
CA THR A 402 -8.29 33.41 63.82
C THR A 402 -7.05 33.15 62.96
N GLY A 403 -5.86 33.50 63.44
CA GLY A 403 -4.60 33.13 62.79
C GLY A 403 -4.29 33.87 61.49
N ILE A 404 -4.89 35.05 61.26
CA ILE A 404 -4.59 35.87 60.08
C ILE A 404 -3.16 36.39 60.16
N ARG A 405 -2.32 36.01 59.18
CA ARG A 405 -0.95 36.52 59.07
C ARG A 405 -0.91 37.95 58.52
N PRO A 406 0.13 38.75 58.84
CA PRO A 406 0.22 40.14 58.39
C PRO A 406 0.13 40.32 56.87
N ASN A 407 0.76 39.44 56.09
CA ASN A 407 0.71 39.47 54.63
C ASN A 407 -0.73 39.23 54.11
N VAL A 408 -1.45 38.27 54.69
CA VAL A 408 -2.85 37.98 54.34
C VAL A 408 -3.77 39.15 54.68
N ALA A 409 -3.57 39.79 55.84
CA ALA A 409 -4.34 40.97 56.24
C ALA A 409 -4.14 42.13 55.25
N GLN A 410 -2.89 42.39 54.84
CA GLN A 410 -2.58 43.41 53.83
C GLN A 410 -3.29 43.12 52.50
N THR A 411 -3.23 41.87 52.02
CA THR A 411 -3.92 41.47 50.79
C THR A 411 -5.44 41.66 50.90
N MET A 412 -6.08 41.24 52.01
CA MET A 412 -7.52 41.44 52.20
C MET A 412 -7.94 42.91 52.16
N ILE A 413 -7.12 43.81 52.71
CA ILE A 413 -7.35 45.26 52.67
C ILE A 413 -7.17 45.81 51.26
N SER A 414 -6.10 45.43 50.56
CA SER A 414 -5.84 45.86 49.17
C SER A 414 -6.93 45.43 48.20
N LEU A 415 -7.63 44.33 48.50
CA LEU A 415 -8.77 43.82 47.72
C LEU A 415 -10.10 44.51 48.04
N GLY A 416 -10.13 45.43 49.01
CA GLY A 416 -11.33 46.21 49.36
C GLY A 416 -12.40 45.42 50.09
N LEU A 417 -12.04 44.35 50.79
CA LEU A 417 -13.00 43.51 51.50
C LEU A 417 -13.43 44.14 52.84
N ASP A 418 -14.75 44.18 53.07
CA ASP A 418 -15.32 44.69 54.32
C ASP A 418 -15.27 43.64 55.44
N LEU A 419 -14.30 43.79 56.34
CA LEU A 419 -14.13 42.96 57.53
C LEU A 419 -14.81 43.55 58.78
N SER A 420 -15.48 44.70 58.69
CA SER A 420 -16.08 45.40 59.85
C SER A 420 -17.08 44.54 60.62
N ARG A 421 -17.74 43.63 59.90
CA ARG A 421 -18.73 42.73 60.46
C ARG A 421 -18.09 41.44 60.98
N VAL A 422 -16.87 41.08 60.62
CA VAL A 422 -16.25 39.79 60.95
C VAL A 422 -15.36 39.93 62.18
N ARG A 423 -15.59 39.10 63.20
CA ARG A 423 -14.75 39.10 64.39
C ARG A 423 -13.42 38.41 64.07
N THR A 424 -12.33 39.14 64.23
CA THR A 424 -10.97 38.62 64.03
C THR A 424 -10.23 38.60 65.36
N LEU A 425 -9.52 37.50 65.62
CA LEU A 425 -8.70 37.31 66.82
C LEU A 425 -7.33 36.74 66.44
N ALA A 426 -6.31 37.02 67.26
CA ALA A 426 -4.93 36.70 66.89
C ALA A 426 -4.69 35.18 66.78
N THR A 427 -5.18 34.41 67.75
CA THR A 427 -4.95 32.96 67.80
C THR A 427 -6.25 32.17 67.98
N LEU A 428 -6.23 30.89 67.60
CA LEU A 428 -7.33 29.95 67.87
C LEU A 428 -7.67 29.89 69.37
N ARG A 429 -6.67 29.98 70.24
CA ARG A 429 -6.85 30.04 71.70
C ARG A 429 -7.69 31.24 72.12
N ASP A 430 -7.45 32.41 71.54
CA ASP A 430 -8.20 33.63 71.84
C ASP A 430 -9.65 33.49 71.35
N GLY A 431 -9.83 32.93 70.15
CA GLY A 431 -11.16 32.61 69.59
C GLY A 431 -11.97 31.68 70.48
N LEU A 432 -11.36 30.59 70.94
CA LEU A 432 -12.00 29.64 71.83
C LEU A 432 -12.33 30.26 73.19
N SER A 433 -11.39 30.98 73.78
CA SER A 433 -11.58 31.64 75.07
C SER A 433 -12.72 32.66 75.03
N PHE A 434 -12.84 33.40 73.92
CA PHE A 434 -13.94 34.33 73.68
C PHE A 434 -15.28 33.59 73.60
N ALA A 435 -15.38 32.55 72.76
CA ALA A 435 -16.61 31.79 72.58
C ALA A 435 -17.13 31.18 73.89
N ILE A 436 -16.22 30.61 74.70
CA ILE A 436 -16.57 30.02 76.00
C ILE A 436 -17.07 31.09 76.98
N ARG A 437 -16.43 32.25 77.04
CA ARG A 437 -16.87 33.35 77.92
C ARG A 437 -18.25 33.88 77.54
N GLU A 438 -18.52 34.05 76.26
CA GLU A 438 -19.82 34.51 75.76
C GLU A 438 -20.94 33.49 76.08
N LEU A 439 -20.66 32.19 75.95
CA LEU A 439 -21.60 31.13 76.35
C LEU A 439 -21.86 31.13 77.86
N ALA A 440 -20.84 31.37 78.68
CA ALA A 440 -20.98 31.46 80.13
C ALA A 440 -21.78 32.70 80.56
N GLY A 441 -21.52 33.86 79.94
CA GLY A 441 -22.21 35.12 80.24
C GLY A 441 -23.69 35.13 79.86
N SER A 442 -24.08 34.37 78.83
CA SER A 442 -25.47 34.27 78.38
C SER A 442 -26.30 33.24 79.15
N SER A 443 -25.68 32.31 79.87
CA SER A 443 -26.39 31.40 80.81
C SER A 443 -26.69 32.05 82.16
N GLY A 444 -25.95 33.08 82.57
CA GLY A 444 -26.12 33.79 83.85
C GLY A 444 -27.28 34.80 83.91
N ALA A 445 -27.80 35.24 82.75
CA ALA A 445 -28.83 36.29 82.69
C ALA A 445 -30.29 35.77 82.85
N ALA A 446 -30.51 34.44 82.88
CA ALA A 446 -31.86 33.85 82.84
C ALA A 446 -32.47 33.47 84.20
N HIS A 447 -31.82 33.72 85.34
CA HIS A 447 -32.28 33.24 86.68
C HIS A 447 -32.53 34.34 87.73
N GLY A 448 -32.78 35.59 87.33
CA GLY A 448 -32.83 36.72 88.26
C GLY A 448 -33.99 37.71 88.07
N ALA A 449 -35.25 37.27 87.96
CA ALA A 449 -36.43 38.12 88.23
C ALA A 449 -37.73 37.30 88.24
N GLY A 450 -38.53 37.42 89.31
CA GLY A 450 -39.99 37.22 89.21
C GLY A 450 -40.67 36.30 90.23
N SER A 451 -40.97 36.86 91.40
CA SER A 451 -42.20 36.69 92.21
C SER A 451 -42.66 35.28 92.66
N LEU A 452 -42.56 35.05 93.98
CA LEU A 452 -43.36 34.08 94.73
C LEU A 452 -44.86 34.40 94.66
N PRO A 453 -45.75 33.41 94.45
CA PRO A 453 -47.14 33.49 94.86
C PRO A 453 -47.43 32.67 96.13
N ARG A 454 -48.26 33.26 96.99
CA ARG A 454 -48.88 32.70 98.22
C ARG A 454 -49.75 31.45 97.94
N PRO A 455 -50.02 30.62 98.97
CA PRO A 455 -50.78 29.39 98.81
C PRO A 455 -52.30 29.62 98.84
N THR A 456 -53.05 29.00 97.92
CA THR A 456 -54.50 28.87 97.99
C THR A 456 -54.91 27.43 98.29
N ARG A 457 -55.82 27.30 99.26
CA ARG A 457 -56.42 26.06 99.77
C ARG A 457 -57.39 25.44 98.74
N SER A 458 -57.22 24.12 98.53
CA SER A 458 -58.20 23.00 98.42
C SER A 458 -59.66 23.25 97.98
N PRO A 459 -60.31 22.25 97.31
CA PRO A 459 -61.07 21.26 98.09
C PRO A 459 -60.96 19.78 97.62
N LYS A 460 -61.31 18.89 98.57
CA LYS A 460 -61.30 17.41 98.55
C LYS A 460 -62.31 16.76 97.58
N ALA A 461 -62.01 15.51 97.20
CA ALA A 461 -62.83 14.26 97.25
C ALA A 461 -62.37 13.34 96.09
N LEU A 462 -62.15 12.03 96.23
CA LEU A 462 -62.54 11.00 97.19
C LEU A 462 -61.31 10.19 97.66
#